data_AF-A0A0F8YJP5-F1
#
_entry.id   AF-A0A0F8YJP5-F1
#
_cell.length_a   1.000
_cell.length_b   1.000
_cell.length_c   1.000
_cell.angle_alpha   90.00
_cell.angle_beta   90.00
_cell.angle_gamma   90.00
#
_symmetry.space_group_name_H-M   'P 1'
#
loop_
_entity.id
_entity.type
_entity.pdbx_description
1 polymer ?
#
loop_
_entity_poly.entity_id
_entity_poly.type
_entity_poly.pdbx_seq_one_letter_code
_entity_poly.pdbx_strand_id
1 'polypeptide(L)' 'MNKQTLDFAAYSVGLVCASICTSLPISEATQRLNLAHPTGVGPWTKADEPFRTGQSNPCPCNENPYTHKH' A
#
# COMPACT_ATOMS: atom_id res chain seq x y z
N MET A 1 21.27 17.54 -5.78
CA MET A 1 20.66 16.62 -4.80
C MET A 1 19.28 16.27 -5.30
N ASN A 2 19.11 15.12 -5.94
CA ASN A 2 17.79 14.67 -6.36
C ASN A 2 17.03 14.27 -5.08
N LYS A 3 15.98 15.02 -4.74
CA LYS A 3 15.05 14.60 -3.68
C LYS A 3 14.46 13.26 -4.12
N GLN A 4 14.78 12.19 -3.40
CA GLN A 4 13.97 10.97 -3.49
C GLN A 4 12.55 11.38 -3.11
N THR A 5 11.66 11.40 -4.09
CA THR A 5 10.24 11.58 -3.83
C THR A 5 9.78 10.25 -3.27
N LEU A 6 9.45 10.22 -1.98
CA LEU A 6 8.94 9.00 -1.35
C LEU A 6 7.54 8.77 -1.91
N ASP A 7 7.39 7.74 -2.74
CA ASP A 7 6.13 7.42 -3.39
C ASP A 7 5.19 6.82 -2.34
N PHE A 8 4.01 7.41 -2.16
CA PHE A 8 2.88 6.83 -1.43
C PHE A 8 1.61 7.17 -2.21
N ALA A 9 1.02 6.15 -2.84
CA ALA A 9 -0.19 6.27 -3.62
C ALA A 9 -1.19 5.19 -3.19
N ALA A 10 -2.37 5.62 -2.75
CA ALA A 10 -3.50 4.72 -2.52
C ALA A 10 -4.34 4.66 -3.80
N TYR A 11 -4.57 3.45 -4.33
CA TYR A 11 -5.30 3.27 -5.59
C TYR A 11 -6.75 2.85 -5.38
N SER A 12 -6.96 1.91 -4.46
CA SER A 12 -8.29 1.34 -4.19
C SER A 12 -8.47 1.31 -2.69
N VAL A 13 -9.22 2.27 -2.13
CA VAL A 13 -9.57 2.31 -0.72
C VAL A 13 -11.05 1.96 -0.61
N GLY A 14 -11.34 0.72 -0.25
CA GLY A 14 -12.69 0.23 0.01
C GLY A 14 -13.06 0.29 1.49
N LEU A 15 -14.21 -0.31 1.83
CA LEU A 15 -14.68 -0.36 3.22
C LEU A 15 -13.85 -1.32 4.10
N VAL A 16 -13.33 -2.40 3.51
CA VAL A 16 -12.66 -3.50 4.24
C VAL A 16 -11.27 -3.82 3.72
N CYS A 17 -10.86 -3.25 2.59
CA CYS A 17 -9.53 -3.45 2.02
C CYS A 17 -9.03 -2.19 1.36
N ALA A 18 -7.71 -2.02 1.35
CA ALA A 18 -7.03 -0.93 0.66
C ALA A 18 -5.81 -1.46 -0.11
N SER A 19 -5.54 -0.91 -1.29
CA SER A 19 -4.33 -1.17 -2.07
C SER A 19 -3.50 0.09 -2.17
N ILE A 20 -2.25 0.00 -1.72
CA ILE A 20 -1.28 1.09 -1.74
C ILE A 20 -0.01 0.67 -2.48
N CYS A 21 0.60 1.59 -3.21
CA CYS A 21 1.98 1.48 -3.66
C CYS A 21 2.82 2.51 -2.89
N THR A 22 3.93 2.04 -2.35
CA THR A 22 4.74 2.84 -1.46
C THR A 22 6.19 2.39 -1.47
N SER A 23 7.12 3.34 -1.36
CA SER A 23 8.53 3.06 -1.06
C SER A 23 8.84 3.10 0.44
N LEU A 24 7.85 3.46 1.27
CA LEU A 24 7.99 3.56 2.73
C LEU A 24 8.00 2.17 3.39
N PRO A 25 8.67 2.02 4.55
CA PRO A 25 8.51 0.83 5.39
C PRO A 25 7.03 0.56 5.71
N ILE A 26 6.65 -0.72 5.84
CA ILE A 26 5.25 -1.13 6.06
C ILE A 26 4.62 -0.41 7.27
N SER A 27 5.37 -0.24 8.37
CA SER A 27 4.88 0.47 9.56
C SER A 27 4.50 1.92 9.27
N GLU A 28 5.36 2.64 8.54
CA GLU A 28 5.14 4.04 8.17
C GLU A 28 4.03 4.18 7.13
N ALA A 29 4.01 3.29 6.13
CA ALA A 29 2.94 3.25 5.13
C ALA A 29 1.57 2.98 5.77
N THR A 30 1.51 2.04 6.72
CA THR A 30 0.29 1.70 7.46
C THR A 30 -0.16 2.85 8.34
N GLN A 31 0.76 3.52 9.03
CA GLN A 31 0.44 4.71 9.82
C GLN A 31 -0.13 5.82 8.93
N ARG A 32 0.52 6.09 7.79
CA ARG A 32 0.08 7.10 6.83
C ARG A 32 -1.29 6.80 6.23
N LEU A 33 -1.55 5.53 5.89
CA LEU A 33 -2.86 5.08 5.40
C LEU A 33 -3.95 5.26 6.46
N ASN A 34 -3.67 4.92 7.71
CA ASN A 34 -4.60 5.10 8.82
C ASN A 34 -4.95 6.57 9.11
N LEU A 35 -3.99 7.48 8.93
CA LEU A 35 -4.23 8.92 9.08
C LEU A 35 -5.05 9.49 7.91
N ALA A 36 -4.75 9.07 6.67
CA ALA A 36 -5.40 9.60 5.48
C ALA A 36 -6.79 9.01 5.24
N HIS A 37 -6.99 7.74 5.60
CA HIS A 37 -8.20 6.97 5.28
C HIS A 37 -8.66 6.12 6.47
N PRO A 38 -9.09 6.69 7.61
CA PRO A 38 -9.54 5.90 8.75
C PRO A 38 -10.79 5.05 8.43
N THR A 39 -10.85 3.82 8.94
CA THR A 39 -11.99 2.90 8.67
C THR A 39 -13.20 3.14 9.59
N GLY A 40 -12.99 3.77 10.75
CA GLY A 40 -14.01 3.92 11.80
C GLY A 40 -14.27 2.67 12.65
N VAL A 41 -13.73 1.51 12.28
CA VAL A 41 -13.90 0.23 13.02
C VAL A 41 -12.58 -0.35 13.55
N GLY A 42 -11.44 0.22 13.14
CA GLY A 42 -10.10 -0.17 13.59
C GLY A 42 -9.01 0.32 12.64
N PRO A 43 -7.72 0.22 13.02
CA PRO A 43 -6.65 0.58 12.11
C PRO A 43 -6.53 -0.44 10.96
N TRP A 44 -6.17 0.03 9.77
CA TRP A 44 -5.66 -0.81 8.69
C TRP A 44 -4.44 -1.59 9.16
N THR A 45 -4.35 -2.83 8.70
CA THR A 45 -3.18 -3.70 8.85
C THR A 45 -2.82 -4.30 7.50
N LYS A 46 -1.56 -4.70 7.33
CA LYS A 46 -1.15 -5.45 6.14
C LYS A 46 -1.89 -6.79 6.12
N ALA A 47 -2.52 -7.12 5.00
CA ALA A 47 -3.06 -8.46 4.80
C ALA A 47 -1.92 -9.45 4.52
N ASP A 48 -1.93 -10.59 5.21
CA ASP A 48 -0.99 -11.70 4.97
C ASP A 48 -1.43 -12.58 3.80
N GLU A 49 -2.72 -12.51 3.43
CA GLU A 49 -3.32 -13.28 2.35
C GLU A 49 -3.40 -12.46 1.03
N PRO A 50 -3.25 -13.12 -0.14
CA PRO A 50 -3.53 -12.50 -1.43
C PRO A 50 -5.03 -12.19 -1.59
N PHE A 51 -5.40 -11.51 -2.68
CA PHE A 51 -6.83 -11.36 -3.01
C PHE A 51 -7.50 -12.73 -3.10
N ARG A 52 -8.77 -12.81 -2.70
CA ARG A 52 -9.59 -14.03 -2.74
C ARG A 52 -9.65 -14.69 -4.13
N THR A 53 -9.39 -13.91 -5.18
CA THR A 53 -9.28 -14.36 -6.57
C THR A 53 -7.96 -15.08 -6.89
N GLY A 54 -7.03 -15.18 -5.94
CA GLY A 54 -5.65 -15.63 -6.14
C GLY A 54 -4.77 -14.59 -6.85
N GLN A 55 -5.32 -13.43 -7.19
CA GLN A 55 -4.58 -12.37 -7.84
C GLN A 55 -3.64 -11.71 -6.84
N SER A 56 -2.40 -11.47 -7.27
CA SER A 56 -1.47 -10.62 -6.53
C SER A 56 -2.01 -9.20 -6.42
N ASN A 57 -1.48 -8.43 -5.47
CA ASN A 57 -1.87 -7.03 -5.34
C ASN A 57 -1.67 -6.27 -6.66
N PRO A 58 -2.64 -5.42 -7.09
CA PRO A 58 -2.55 -4.70 -8.34
C PRO A 58 -1.28 -3.85 -8.33
N CYS A 59 -0.40 -4.18 -9.26
CA CYS A 59 0.95 -3.65 -9.35
C CYS A 59 1.08 -2.91 -10.67
N PRO A 60 1.56 -1.65 -10.69
CA PRO A 60 2.43 -1.19 -11.76
C PRO A 60 3.88 -1.52 -11.35
N CYS A 61 4.22 -2.81 -11.24
CA CYS A 61 5.56 -3.23 -10.78
C CYS A 61 6.44 -3.73 -11.93
N ASN A 62 5.86 -3.89 -13.13
CA ASN A 62 6.62 -4.22 -14.35
C ASN A 62 7.59 -3.12 -14.77
N GLU A 63 7.42 -1.90 -14.24
CA GLU A 63 8.28 -0.76 -14.57
C GLU A 63 9.54 -0.71 -13.70
N ASN A 64 9.49 -1.20 -12.44
CA ASN A 64 10.63 -1.14 -11.51
C ASN A 64 10.65 -2.31 -10.49
N PRO A 65 10.93 -3.55 -10.93
CA PRO A 65 10.91 -4.74 -10.07
C PRO A 65 11.99 -4.77 -8.98
N TYR A 66 13.03 -3.93 -9.09
CA TYR A 66 14.15 -3.91 -8.15
C TYR A 66 13.98 -2.91 -6.99
N THR A 67 13.10 -1.91 -7.13
CA THR A 67 12.93 -0.83 -6.12
C THR A 67 11.62 -0.93 -5.36
N HIS A 68 10.59 -1.60 -5.89
CA HIS A 68 9.29 -1.75 -5.24
C HIS A 68 9.13 -3.20 -4.75
N LYS A 69 9.31 -3.42 -3.44
CA LYS A 69 9.20 -4.73 -2.77
C LYS A 69 7.85 -4.83 -2.05
N HIS A 70 7.20 -6.00 -2.14
CA HIS A 70 5.89 -6.32 -1.54
C HIS A 70 5.96 -6.59 -0.02
#